data_AF-A0A497DB57-F1
#
_entry.id   AF-A0A497DB57-F1
#
_cell.length_a   1.000
_cell.length_b   1.000
_cell.length_c   1.000
_cell.angle_alpha   90.00
_cell.angle_beta   90.00
_cell.angle_gamma   90.00
#
_symmetry.space_group_name_H-M   'P 1'
#
loop_
_entity.id
_entity.type
_entity.pdbx_description
1 polymer ?
#
loop_
_entity_poly.entity_id
_entity_poly.type
_entity_poly.pdbx_seq_one_letter_code
_entity_poly.pdbx_strand_id
1 'polypeptide(L)'
;MDYTPGGYSNNTYDHLTTYGFELALTVILETGIMHHADTPGQTLGLPPYAVDFLKNVPVVWEETKFLAGYPGKDVVIARKNGKRWYIAGVNGENMEKELSIDLARLGTVPANIVLIIDGDGPRDLQSTEISPVDGKLNIRLQPYGGFTGSWE
;
A
#
# COMPACT_ATOMS: atom_id res chain seq x y z
N MET A 1 -0.51 -12.43 10.79
CA MET A 1 -0.81 -11.79 12.09
C MET A 1 -2.11 -11.05 11.94
N ASP A 2 -3.04 -11.15 12.88
CA ASP A 2 -4.19 -10.23 12.89
C ASP A 2 -3.76 -8.91 13.55
N TYR A 3 -3.23 -8.02 12.72
CA TYR A 3 -2.89 -6.66 13.12
C TYR A 3 -4.11 -5.72 13.08
N THR A 4 -5.17 -6.14 12.38
CA THR A 4 -6.38 -5.32 12.14
C THR A 4 -6.04 -3.92 11.60
N PRO A 5 -5.50 -3.81 10.36
CA PRO A 5 -5.14 -2.52 9.76
C PRO A 5 -6.37 -1.68 9.39
N GLY A 6 -6.15 -0.46 8.90
CA GLY A 6 -7.23 0.39 8.38
C GLY A 6 -7.85 1.27 9.45
N GLY A 7 -7.05 1.79 10.38
CA GLY A 7 -7.48 2.83 11.33
C GLY A 7 -7.36 4.21 10.68
N TYR A 8 -8.45 4.72 10.11
CA TYR A 8 -8.46 5.99 9.38
C TYR A 8 -8.92 7.16 10.28
N SER A 9 -9.77 6.90 11.25
CA SER A 9 -10.21 7.87 12.25
C SER A 9 -9.38 7.79 13.53
N ASN A 10 -9.15 8.94 14.16
CA ASN A 10 -8.60 8.96 15.51
C ASN A 10 -9.72 8.59 16.49
N ASN A 11 -9.43 7.69 17.42
CA ASN A 11 -10.31 7.42 18.56
C ASN A 11 -9.80 8.16 19.80
N THR A 12 -9.23 7.45 20.78
CA THR A 12 -8.68 8.07 22.00
C THR A 12 -7.30 8.72 21.77
N TYR A 13 -6.53 8.18 20.83
CA TYR A 13 -5.19 8.65 20.48
C TYR A 13 -5.09 8.88 18.98
N ASP A 14 -4.26 9.85 18.60
CA ASP A 14 -4.01 10.16 17.20
C ASP A 14 -3.17 9.06 16.55
N HIS A 15 -3.60 8.60 15.36
CA HIS A 15 -2.77 7.74 14.53
C HIS A 15 -1.60 8.53 13.95
N LEU A 16 -0.39 7.96 14.05
CA LEU A 16 0.82 8.53 13.45
C LEU A 16 0.94 8.19 11.96
N THR A 17 0.41 7.04 11.57
CA THR A 17 0.44 6.51 10.22
C THR A 17 -0.55 7.26 9.32
N THR A 18 -0.17 7.40 8.05
CA THR A 18 -1.05 8.00 7.06
C THR A 18 -2.09 7.01 6.53
N TYR A 19 -3.06 7.51 5.77
CA TYR A 19 -4.05 6.64 5.10
C TYR A 19 -3.38 5.71 4.09
N GLY A 20 -2.37 6.17 3.36
CA GLY A 20 -1.60 5.34 2.43
C GLY A 20 -0.85 4.24 3.16
N PHE A 21 -0.33 4.51 4.36
CA PHE A 21 0.31 3.49 5.21
C PHE A 21 -0.70 2.42 5.62
N GLU A 22 -1.85 2.81 6.18
CA GLU A 22 -2.89 1.88 6.63
C GLU A 22 -3.44 1.02 5.47
N LEU A 23 -3.58 1.61 4.28
CA LEU A 23 -3.96 0.88 3.07
C LEU A 23 -2.86 -0.13 2.67
N ALA A 24 -1.59 0.26 2.71
CA ALA A 24 -0.45 -0.58 2.36
C ALA A 24 -0.33 -1.84 3.25
N LEU A 25 -0.72 -1.74 4.52
CA LEU A 25 -0.69 -2.88 5.46
C LEU A 25 -1.56 -4.05 5.01
N THR A 26 -2.64 -3.80 4.26
CA THR A 26 -3.51 -4.86 3.71
C THR A 26 -2.75 -5.79 2.76
N VAL A 27 -1.70 -5.30 2.11
CA VAL A 27 -0.85 -6.12 1.22
C VAL A 27 0.38 -6.62 1.97
N ILE A 28 1.01 -5.79 2.80
CA ILE A 28 2.27 -6.09 3.49
C ILE A 28 2.09 -7.19 4.55
N LEU A 29 1.03 -7.09 5.36
CA LEU A 29 0.82 -8.01 6.48
C LEU A 29 0.09 -9.26 6.00
N GLU A 30 0.77 -10.41 6.08
CA GLU A 30 0.14 -11.69 5.75
C GLU A 30 -0.84 -12.14 6.82
N THR A 31 -2.06 -12.40 6.40
CA THR A 31 -3.12 -12.95 7.22
C THR A 31 -4.13 -13.70 6.36
N GLY A 32 -4.67 -14.81 6.86
CA GLY A 32 -5.74 -15.56 6.18
C GLY A 32 -7.13 -14.93 6.36
N ILE A 33 -7.26 -13.96 7.26
CA ILE A 33 -8.48 -13.17 7.51
C ILE A 33 -8.04 -11.72 7.71
N MET A 34 -8.65 -10.79 6.97
CA MET A 34 -8.38 -9.37 7.07
C MET A 34 -9.54 -8.66 7.76
N HIS A 35 -9.27 -8.09 8.92
CA HIS A 35 -10.18 -7.17 9.61
C HIS A 35 -9.80 -5.72 9.28
N HIS A 36 -10.79 -4.84 9.32
CA HIS A 36 -10.60 -3.39 9.23
C HIS A 36 -10.93 -2.76 10.58
N ALA A 37 -10.02 -1.95 11.12
CA ALA A 37 -10.14 -1.40 12.47
C ALA A 37 -11.27 -0.38 12.63
N ASP A 38 -11.60 0.36 11.57
CA ASP A 38 -12.53 1.48 11.66
C ASP A 38 -14.00 1.06 11.50
N THR A 39 -14.89 2.00 11.80
CA THR A 39 -16.33 1.87 11.55
C THR A 39 -16.62 1.76 10.06
N PRO A 40 -17.71 1.08 9.67
CA PRO A 40 -18.11 1.00 8.27
C PRO A 40 -18.27 2.37 7.59
N GLY A 41 -18.77 3.38 8.33
CA GLY A 41 -18.95 4.73 7.79
C GLY A 41 -17.63 5.42 7.43
N GLN A 42 -16.58 5.20 8.22
CA GLN A 42 -15.25 5.75 7.93
C GLN A 42 -14.59 5.01 6.77
N THR A 43 -14.58 3.68 6.80
CA THR A 43 -13.98 2.88 5.70
C THR A 43 -14.70 3.12 4.37
N LEU A 44 -16.03 3.15 4.35
CA LEU A 44 -16.81 3.41 3.14
C LEU A 44 -16.83 4.90 2.73
N GLY A 45 -16.40 5.79 3.61
CA GLY A 45 -16.23 7.21 3.35
C GLY A 45 -14.90 7.57 2.67
N LEU A 46 -13.98 6.61 2.55
CA LEU A 46 -12.76 6.77 1.75
C LEU A 46 -13.08 7.04 0.27
N PRO A 47 -12.14 7.60 -0.50
CA PRO A 47 -12.32 7.77 -1.93
C PRO A 47 -12.73 6.45 -2.62
N PRO A 48 -13.62 6.48 -3.63
CA PRO A 48 -14.17 5.26 -4.23
C PRO A 48 -13.11 4.26 -4.71
N TYR A 49 -12.01 4.73 -5.29
CA TYR A 49 -10.91 3.87 -5.75
C TYR A 49 -10.22 3.12 -4.60
N ALA A 50 -10.14 3.71 -3.40
CA ALA A 50 -9.56 3.07 -2.22
C ALA A 50 -10.52 2.04 -1.62
N VAL A 51 -11.82 2.37 -1.57
CA VAL A 51 -12.86 1.42 -1.18
C VAL A 51 -12.88 0.22 -2.13
N ASP A 52 -12.79 0.45 -3.43
CA ASP A 52 -12.77 -0.62 -4.42
C ASP A 52 -11.49 -1.45 -4.35
N PHE A 53 -10.34 -0.84 -4.03
CA PHE A 53 -9.13 -1.59 -3.70
C PHE A 53 -9.35 -2.53 -2.51
N LEU A 54 -9.88 -2.02 -1.39
CA LEU A 54 -10.15 -2.80 -0.18
C LEU A 54 -11.13 -3.97 -0.41
N LYS A 55 -12.12 -3.79 -1.28
CA LYS A 55 -13.04 -4.88 -1.67
C LYS A 55 -12.36 -6.01 -2.44
N ASN A 56 -11.29 -5.68 -3.18
CA ASN A 56 -10.66 -6.59 -4.14
C ASN A 56 -9.27 -7.08 -3.72
N VAL A 57 -8.68 -6.55 -2.64
CA VAL A 57 -7.41 -7.06 -2.12
C VAL A 57 -7.63 -8.46 -1.52
N PRO A 58 -6.89 -9.49 -1.98
CA PRO A 58 -7.08 -10.85 -1.51
C PRO A 58 -6.33 -11.08 -0.19
N VAL A 59 -6.65 -12.20 0.46
CA VAL A 59 -5.95 -12.69 1.67
C VAL A 59 -5.08 -13.91 1.40
N VAL A 60 -5.12 -14.43 0.17
CA VAL A 60 -4.33 -15.59 -0.27
C VAL A 60 -3.46 -15.17 -1.43
N TRP A 61 -2.19 -15.57 -1.39
CA TRP A 61 -1.18 -15.16 -2.37
C TRP A 61 -0.51 -16.38 -2.97
N GLU A 62 -0.38 -16.41 -4.29
CA GLU A 62 0.35 -17.45 -5.02
C GLU A 62 1.85 -17.18 -5.02
N GLU A 63 2.21 -15.90 -5.06
CA GLU A 63 3.59 -15.45 -5.10
C GLU A 63 3.77 -14.22 -4.22
N THR A 64 4.91 -14.13 -3.53
CA THR A 64 5.33 -12.97 -2.75
C THR A 64 6.78 -12.65 -3.09
N LYS A 65 7.07 -11.38 -3.37
CA LYS A 65 8.39 -10.84 -3.68
C LYS A 65 8.70 -9.69 -2.73
N PHE A 66 9.80 -9.83 -2.00
CA PHE A 66 10.42 -8.71 -1.30
C PHE A 66 11.25 -7.88 -2.29
N LEU A 67 10.93 -6.58 -2.42
CA LEU A 67 11.55 -5.69 -3.40
C LEU A 67 12.58 -4.75 -2.76
N ALA A 68 12.25 -4.19 -1.60
CA ALA A 68 13.11 -3.31 -0.82
C ALA A 68 12.67 -3.30 0.65
N GLY A 69 13.56 -2.90 1.55
CA GLY A 69 13.22 -2.76 2.96
C GLY A 69 14.41 -2.85 3.90
N TYR A 70 14.30 -2.18 5.04
CA TYR A 70 15.20 -2.33 6.16
C TYR A 70 14.41 -2.22 7.48
N PRO A 71 14.67 -3.08 8.49
CA PRO A 71 13.93 -3.06 9.75
C PRO A 71 13.83 -1.68 10.39
N GLY A 72 12.61 -1.28 10.76
CA GLY A 72 12.33 0.03 11.37
C GLY A 72 12.38 1.22 10.40
N LYS A 73 12.69 1.01 9.12
CA LYS A 73 12.80 2.09 8.13
C LYS A 73 11.75 2.04 7.05
N ASP A 74 11.69 0.94 6.32
CA ASP A 74 10.79 0.79 5.18
C ASP A 74 10.65 -0.67 4.79
N VAL A 75 9.61 -0.97 4.04
CA VAL A 75 9.43 -2.24 3.35
C VAL A 75 8.61 -2.02 2.09
N VAL A 76 8.95 -2.74 1.02
CA VAL A 76 8.20 -2.83 -0.22
C VAL A 76 8.06 -4.30 -0.59
N ILE A 77 6.82 -4.76 -0.67
CA ILE A 77 6.44 -6.13 -1.02
C ILE A 77 5.51 -6.09 -2.23
N ALA A 78 5.72 -7.02 -3.16
CA ALA A 78 4.75 -7.33 -4.19
C ALA A 78 4.19 -8.74 -3.98
N ARG A 79 2.89 -8.92 -4.21
CA ARG A 79 2.17 -10.18 -4.07
C ARG A 79 1.26 -10.42 -5.27
N LYS A 80 1.09 -11.69 -5.63
CA LYS A 80 0.28 -12.11 -6.78
C LYS A 80 -0.88 -12.99 -6.34
N ASN A 81 -2.05 -12.77 -6.93
CA ASN A 81 -3.21 -13.65 -6.84
C ASN A 81 -3.84 -13.79 -8.23
N GLY A 82 -3.84 -15.02 -8.78
CA GLY A 82 -4.24 -15.27 -10.16
C GLY A 82 -3.37 -14.48 -11.15
N LYS A 83 -4.00 -13.59 -11.92
CA LYS A 83 -3.29 -12.72 -12.88
C LYS A 83 -2.85 -11.40 -12.25
N ARG A 84 -3.47 -11.00 -11.15
CA ARG A 84 -3.31 -9.67 -10.59
C ARG A 84 -2.15 -9.62 -9.62
N TRP A 85 -1.34 -8.58 -9.78
CA TRP A 85 -0.30 -8.22 -8.84
C TRP A 85 -0.74 -7.03 -8.00
N TYR A 86 -0.24 -7.03 -6.77
CA TYR A 86 -0.40 -5.97 -5.80
C TYR A 86 1.01 -5.63 -5.30
N ILE A 87 1.36 -4.36 -5.27
CA ILE A 87 2.59 -3.86 -4.66
C ILE A 87 2.22 -2.92 -3.55
N ALA A 88 2.94 -2.93 -2.44
CA ALA A 88 2.74 -1.97 -1.39
C ALA A 88 4.05 -1.67 -0.70
N GLY A 89 4.16 -0.47 -0.16
CA GLY A 89 5.28 -0.09 0.67
C GLY A 89 4.94 0.96 1.69
N VAL A 90 5.73 0.97 2.76
CA VAL A 90 5.57 1.90 3.89
C VAL A 90 6.91 2.50 4.29
N ASN A 91 6.83 3.70 4.84
CA ASN A 91 7.92 4.40 5.51
C ASN A 91 7.67 4.37 7.01
N GLY A 92 8.57 3.77 7.79
CA GLY A 92 8.51 3.70 9.24
C GLY A 92 9.20 4.87 9.96
N GLU A 93 9.80 5.80 9.23
CA GLU A 93 10.55 6.93 9.79
C GLU A 93 9.71 8.22 9.83
N ASN A 94 10.02 9.11 10.78
CA ASN A 94 9.42 10.44 10.91
C ASN A 94 10.00 11.48 9.93
N MET A 95 10.42 11.04 8.75
CA MET A 95 10.96 11.90 7.70
C MET A 95 10.56 11.33 6.35
N GLU A 96 10.45 12.18 5.35
CA GLU A 96 10.15 11.73 3.99
C GLU A 96 11.20 10.76 3.46
N LYS A 97 10.78 9.87 2.58
CA LYS A 97 11.63 8.82 2.02
C LYS A 97 11.39 8.66 0.53
N GLU A 98 12.47 8.75 -0.23
CA GLU A 98 12.46 8.40 -1.66
C GLU A 98 12.87 6.95 -1.85
N LEU A 99 12.09 6.22 -2.63
CA LEU A 99 12.32 4.82 -2.97
C LEU A 99 12.38 4.68 -4.49
N SER A 100 13.39 3.94 -4.97
CA SER A 100 13.48 3.50 -6.37
C SER A 100 13.42 1.99 -6.39
N ILE A 101 12.28 1.46 -6.85
CA ILE A 101 11.96 0.05 -6.79
C ILE A 101 12.21 -0.57 -8.17
N ASP A 102 13.12 -1.54 -8.24
CA ASP A 102 13.39 -2.29 -9.47
C ASP A 102 12.30 -3.35 -9.70
N LEU A 103 11.43 -3.11 -10.69
CA LEU A 103 10.33 -4.01 -11.03
C LEU A 103 10.79 -5.20 -11.88
N ALA A 104 12.00 -5.19 -12.44
CA ALA A 104 12.54 -6.35 -13.16
C ALA A 104 12.64 -7.59 -12.24
N ARG A 105 12.71 -7.38 -10.92
CA ARG A 105 12.68 -8.43 -9.89
C ARG A 105 11.37 -9.22 -9.85
N LEU A 106 10.31 -8.73 -10.51
CA LEU A 106 9.04 -9.42 -10.67
C LEU A 106 9.05 -10.39 -11.88
N GLY A 107 10.12 -10.41 -12.67
CA GLY A 107 10.26 -11.22 -13.89
C GLY A 107 9.64 -10.57 -15.12
N THR A 108 8.68 -9.65 -14.93
CA THR A 108 8.06 -8.84 -15.99
C THR A 108 7.80 -7.43 -15.47
N VAL A 109 8.05 -6.43 -16.31
CA VAL A 109 7.69 -5.03 -15.99
C VAL A 109 6.26 -4.78 -16.46
N PRO A 110 5.35 -4.32 -15.58
CA PRO A 110 3.99 -3.99 -15.97
C PRO A 110 3.94 -2.77 -16.89
N ALA A 111 3.00 -2.75 -17.83
CA ALA A 111 2.81 -1.60 -18.71
C ALA A 111 2.21 -0.38 -17.97
N ASN A 112 1.36 -0.65 -16.98
CA ASN A 112 0.68 0.35 -16.18
C ASN A 112 0.46 -0.20 -14.76
N ILE A 113 0.60 0.66 -13.76
CA ILE A 113 0.28 0.38 -12.35
C ILE A 113 -0.73 1.43 -11.91
N VAL A 114 -1.90 0.99 -11.43
CA VAL A 114 -2.83 1.86 -10.70
C VAL A 114 -2.29 2.02 -9.29
N LEU A 115 -1.74 3.18 -8.98
CA LEU A 115 -1.14 3.54 -7.70
C LEU A 115 -2.13 4.34 -6.85
N ILE A 116 -2.27 3.95 -5.58
CA ILE A 116 -2.92 4.72 -4.53
C ILE A 116 -1.84 5.09 -3.50
N ILE A 117 -1.68 6.36 -3.22
CA ILE A 117 -0.64 6.91 -2.35
C ILE A 117 -1.20 8.08 -1.54
N ASP A 118 -0.51 8.48 -0.47
CA ASP A 118 -0.83 9.71 0.27
C ASP A 118 -0.96 10.93 -0.67
N GLY A 119 -2.00 11.72 -0.44
CA GLY A 119 -2.30 12.96 -1.16
C GLY A 119 -1.58 14.17 -0.57
N ASP A 120 -2.28 15.29 -0.43
CA ASP A 120 -1.69 16.55 0.07
C ASP A 120 -1.37 16.51 1.56
N GLY A 121 -1.91 15.53 2.29
CA GLY A 121 -1.68 15.34 3.72
C GLY A 121 -1.84 13.90 4.19
N PRO A 122 -1.62 13.63 5.49
CA PRO A 122 -1.56 12.27 6.04
C PRO A 122 -2.92 11.56 6.07
N ARG A 123 -4.03 12.29 5.90
CA ARG A 123 -5.41 11.77 5.87
C ARG A 123 -6.08 11.94 4.51
N ASP A 124 -5.25 12.02 3.48
CA ASP A 124 -5.68 12.21 2.12
C ASP A 124 -5.06 11.13 1.23
N LEU A 125 -5.81 10.69 0.24
CA LEU A 125 -5.36 9.71 -0.73
C LEU A 125 -5.48 10.32 -2.12
N GLN A 126 -4.59 9.91 -3.00
CA GLN A 126 -4.68 10.16 -4.42
C GLN A 126 -4.45 8.87 -5.19
N SER A 127 -5.07 8.77 -6.37
CA SER A 127 -4.88 7.67 -7.30
C SER A 127 -4.29 8.19 -8.59
N THR A 128 -3.29 7.48 -9.13
CA THR A 128 -2.66 7.80 -10.40
C THR A 128 -2.29 6.52 -11.14
N GLU A 129 -2.15 6.62 -12.45
CA GLU A 129 -1.65 5.54 -13.29
C GLU A 129 -0.20 5.83 -13.70
N ILE A 130 0.69 4.85 -13.48
CA ILE A 130 2.11 4.99 -13.76
C ILE A 130 2.55 3.93 -14.77
N SER A 131 3.25 4.36 -15.81
CA SER A 131 3.93 3.48 -16.75
C SER A 131 5.44 3.44 -16.45
N PRO A 132 5.97 2.36 -15.85
CA PRO A 132 7.39 2.26 -15.47
C PRO A 132 8.25 1.90 -16.69
N VAL A 133 8.42 2.85 -17.61
CA VAL A 133 9.13 2.64 -18.91
C VAL A 133 10.58 2.21 -18.73
N ASP A 134 11.25 2.66 -17.66
CA ASP A 134 12.63 2.29 -17.32
C ASP A 134 12.72 1.04 -16.42
N GLY A 135 11.59 0.36 -16.19
CA GLY A 135 11.51 -0.79 -15.29
C GLY A 135 11.54 -0.44 -13.81
N LYS A 136 11.48 0.86 -13.45
CA LYS A 136 11.52 1.30 -12.06
C LYS A 136 10.23 2.00 -11.65
N LEU A 137 9.87 1.81 -10.39
CA LEU A 137 8.85 2.59 -9.72
C LEU A 137 9.52 3.51 -8.71
N ASN A 138 9.53 4.81 -9.03
CA ASN A 138 10.08 5.84 -8.15
C ASN A 138 8.93 6.47 -7.36
N ILE A 139 9.03 6.41 -6.03
CA ILE A 139 7.98 6.87 -5.12
C ILE A 139 8.60 7.71 -4.00
N ARG A 140 7.95 8.82 -3.64
CA ARG A 140 8.25 9.59 -2.44
C ARG A 140 7.14 9.36 -1.42
N LEU A 141 7.54 8.88 -0.24
CA LEU A 141 6.64 8.64 0.88
C LEU A 141 6.76 9.76 1.90
N GLN A 142 5.61 10.16 2.45
CA GLN A 142 5.53 11.05 3.61
C GLN A 142 6.12 10.36 4.86
N PRO A 143 6.46 11.11 5.92
CA PRO A 143 6.73 10.54 7.24
C PRO A 143 5.59 9.60 7.65
N TYR A 144 5.92 8.38 8.10
CA TYR A 144 4.91 7.35 8.42
C TYR A 144 3.90 7.08 7.29
N GLY A 145 4.33 7.32 6.04
CA GLY A 145 3.53 7.25 4.83
C GLY A 145 3.53 5.88 4.16
N GLY A 146 2.70 5.71 3.14
CA GLY A 146 2.66 4.47 2.37
C GLY A 146 1.92 4.55 1.05
N PHE A 147 1.98 3.45 0.32
CA PHE A 147 1.32 3.30 -0.98
C PHE A 147 0.88 1.86 -1.24
N THR A 148 -0.10 1.72 -2.12
CA THR A 148 -0.45 0.46 -2.78
C THR A 148 -0.52 0.66 -4.27
N GLY A 149 -0.19 -0.36 -5.06
CA GLY A 149 -0.41 -0.39 -6.49
C GLY A 149 -0.95 -1.72 -6.94
N SER A 150 -1.63 -1.77 -8.08
CA SER A 150 -2.08 -3.03 -8.67
C SER A 150 -2.11 -3.00 -10.20
N TRP A 151 -1.95 -4.18 -10.81
CA TRP A 151 -2.02 -4.39 -12.27
C TRP A 151 -2.34 -5.86 -12.59
N GLU A 152 -2.70 -6.15 -13.83
CA GLU A 152 -2.92 -7.51 -14.38
C GLU A 152 -1.85 -7.94 -15.38
#